data_AF-A0A413RHV4-F1
#
_entry.id   AF-A0A413RHV4-F1
#
_cell.length_a   1.000
_cell.length_b   1.000
_cell.length_c   1.000
_cell.angle_alpha   90.00
_cell.angle_beta   90.00
_cell.angle_gamma   90.00
#
_symmetry.space_group_name_H-M   'P 1'
#
loop_
_entity.id
_entity.type
_entity.pdbx_description
1 polymer ?
#
loop_
_entity_poly.entity_id
_entity_poly.type
_entity_poly.pdbx_seq_one_letter_code
_entity_poly.pdbx_strand_id
1 'polypeptide(L)'
;MARPVVRIGTLDRLQAVLSSPSIYRLGAELTHEHRIGRCTTHPPYVMLQFAALARLARSGIRVEVVLANATTWAYARQTIASALAQADVDLPEPGRTPPTWEQWRWFRDHHLATEDGLGTLGRVYPQVAVELARSIGQLNPRGPGSLTHPDASRTVYGDGTIVRPIYQPPEAVRVVQPDGSTRARYPDPRTGRLEEWPSGRFDPNLAEHHGTRGPVQGHGYVAFHTRGRRAYERVVLAVDHIPEPGAEAPAAVRLLGNVARDARDGIQLVVYDGAFHGVHIDEVMRRHGYLVISKIPTGQDVPGALQAVRTQCGRLAKSYPLGLATHTLPTGSCSHAIATIGGRVVQLDLDERGDPVVIATPRRGPIKRTRRANGDYHFNLGYDIDCPYGDFTVWLSPGGTHGDYSRPENLRAIPDDDPDSLRLRGLRSDAESFHANLKRTLLTDRAMSLGWRRGLLDVYAFSLLNNALTEFRALQVASDSARRLPTIKWAK
;
A
#
# COMPACT_ATOMS: atom_id res chain seq x y z
N MET A 1 24.19 -21.67 3.00
CA MET A 1 23.93 -21.79 1.55
C MET A 1 22.56 -21.23 1.23
N ALA A 2 22.48 -20.14 0.45
CA ALA A 2 21.18 -19.62 -0.01
C ALA A 2 20.55 -20.64 -0.96
N ARG A 3 19.30 -21.06 -0.69
CA ARG A 3 18.56 -21.94 -1.61
C ARG A 3 18.43 -21.23 -2.96
N PRO A 4 18.63 -21.92 -4.10
CA PRO A 4 18.40 -21.32 -5.41
C PRO A 4 16.96 -20.82 -5.50
N VAL A 5 16.79 -19.59 -5.98
CA VAL A 5 15.48 -19.02 -6.25
C VAL A 5 14.86 -19.83 -7.39
N VAL A 6 13.87 -20.66 -7.06
CA VAL A 6 13.07 -21.38 -8.06
C VAL A 6 12.36 -20.33 -8.91
N ARG A 7 12.71 -20.27 -10.20
CA ARG A 7 12.08 -19.34 -11.14
C ARG A 7 10.69 -19.87 -11.48
N ILE A 8 9.68 -19.01 -11.36
CA ILE A 8 8.30 -19.32 -11.75
C ILE A 8 8.16 -19.12 -13.27
N GLY A 9 7.94 -20.22 -14.00
CA GLY A 9 7.74 -20.23 -15.45
C GLY A 9 6.34 -19.79 -15.87
N THR A 10 6.09 -19.66 -17.18
CA THR A 10 4.77 -19.21 -17.68
C THR A 10 3.64 -20.15 -17.28
N LEU A 11 3.86 -21.46 -17.35
CA LEU A 11 2.86 -22.47 -16.96
C LEU A 11 2.54 -22.38 -15.46
N ASP A 12 3.55 -22.20 -14.61
CA ASP A 12 3.34 -22.00 -13.17
C ASP A 12 2.50 -20.75 -12.88
N ARG A 13 2.70 -19.66 -13.64
CA ARG A 13 1.89 -18.44 -13.47
C ARG A 13 0.45 -18.64 -13.92
N LEU A 14 0.24 -19.38 -15.01
CA LEU A 14 -1.09 -19.77 -15.45
C LEU A 14 -1.78 -20.61 -14.37
N GLN A 15 -1.11 -21.66 -13.89
CA GLN A 15 -1.63 -22.53 -12.84
C GLN A 15 -1.93 -21.74 -11.55
N ALA A 16 -1.02 -20.85 -11.12
CA ALA A 16 -1.21 -20.02 -9.94
C ALA A 16 -2.51 -19.22 -9.99
N VAL A 17 -2.80 -18.54 -11.12
CA VAL A 17 -4.04 -17.77 -11.29
C VAL A 17 -5.26 -18.70 -11.32
N LEU A 18 -5.16 -19.80 -12.06
CA LEU A 18 -6.25 -20.76 -12.20
C LEU A 18 -6.52 -21.61 -10.96
N SER A 19 -5.63 -21.62 -9.97
CA SER A 19 -5.80 -22.38 -8.73
C SER A 19 -5.88 -21.50 -7.49
N SER A 20 -6.03 -20.18 -7.64
CA SER A 20 -6.00 -19.21 -6.54
C SER A 20 -7.28 -19.22 -5.71
N PRO A 21 -7.23 -19.63 -4.42
CA PRO A 21 -8.39 -19.53 -3.52
C PRO A 21 -8.87 -18.09 -3.31
N SER A 22 -7.95 -17.11 -3.29
CA SER A 22 -8.32 -15.70 -3.19
C SER A 22 -9.23 -15.24 -4.34
N ILE A 23 -8.94 -15.67 -5.58
CA ILE A 23 -9.78 -15.32 -6.74
C ILE A 23 -11.17 -15.96 -6.62
N TYR A 24 -11.26 -17.20 -6.13
CA TYR A 24 -12.55 -17.87 -5.92
C TYR A 24 -13.40 -17.18 -4.85
N ARG A 25 -12.82 -16.87 -3.69
CA ARG A 25 -13.53 -16.13 -2.62
C ARG A 25 -14.02 -14.77 -3.10
N LEU A 26 -13.17 -14.02 -3.80
CA LEU A 26 -13.56 -12.72 -4.36
C LEU A 26 -14.66 -12.86 -5.41
N GLY A 27 -14.58 -13.89 -6.26
CA GLY A 27 -15.59 -14.16 -7.28
C GLY A 27 -16.94 -14.58 -6.69
N ALA A 28 -16.95 -15.31 -5.57
CA ALA A 28 -18.17 -15.68 -4.86
C ALA A 28 -18.97 -14.44 -4.45
N GLU A 29 -18.30 -13.44 -3.87
CA GLU A 29 -18.90 -12.18 -3.42
C GLU A 29 -19.36 -11.26 -4.56
N LEU A 30 -18.85 -11.47 -5.77
CA LEU A 30 -19.25 -10.74 -6.99
C LEU A 30 -20.36 -11.47 -7.77
N THR A 31 -20.85 -12.61 -7.27
CA THR A 31 -21.91 -13.35 -7.93
C THR A 31 -23.22 -12.59 -7.79
N HIS A 32 -23.82 -12.21 -8.92
CA HIS A 32 -25.08 -11.49 -8.96
C HIS A 32 -26.22 -12.42 -9.36
N GLU A 33 -27.35 -12.33 -8.67
CA GLU A 33 -28.59 -12.95 -9.12
C GLU A 33 -29.09 -12.27 -10.40
N HIS A 34 -29.08 -12.99 -11.52
CA HIS A 34 -29.72 -12.52 -12.74
C HIS A 34 -31.22 -12.79 -12.68
N ARG A 35 -32.03 -11.77 -12.34
CA ARG A 35 -33.49 -11.90 -12.32
C ARG A 35 -34.12 -11.90 -13.72
N ILE A 36 -33.50 -11.24 -14.71
CA ILE A 36 -33.99 -11.13 -16.10
C ILE A 36 -32.79 -11.02 -17.07
N GLY A 37 -32.84 -11.73 -18.21
CA GLY A 37 -31.84 -11.66 -19.29
C GLY A 37 -31.06 -12.97 -19.54
N ARG A 38 -30.17 -12.97 -20.55
CA ARG A 38 -29.31 -14.12 -20.86
C ARG A 38 -28.28 -14.30 -19.75
N CYS A 39 -28.25 -15.48 -19.12
CA CYS A 39 -27.25 -15.80 -18.12
C CYS A 39 -25.83 -15.58 -18.67
N THR A 40 -24.97 -15.03 -17.82
CA THR A 40 -23.54 -14.90 -18.11
C THR A 40 -22.95 -16.29 -18.33
N THR A 41 -22.23 -16.50 -19.44
CA THR A 41 -21.63 -17.80 -19.79
C THR A 41 -20.56 -18.24 -18.78
N HIS A 42 -19.97 -17.28 -18.07
CA HIS A 42 -18.87 -17.48 -17.14
C HIS A 42 -19.15 -16.83 -15.79
N PRO A 43 -18.88 -17.53 -14.69
CA PRO A 43 -18.98 -16.95 -13.35
C PRO A 43 -17.91 -15.86 -13.13
N PRO A 44 -18.12 -14.93 -12.17
CA PRO A 44 -17.21 -13.81 -11.93
C PRO A 44 -15.75 -14.19 -11.69
N TYR A 45 -15.49 -15.31 -10.99
CA TYR A 45 -14.11 -15.75 -10.73
C TYR A 45 -13.35 -16.06 -12.04
N VAL A 46 -14.01 -16.59 -13.08
CA VAL A 46 -13.37 -16.85 -14.38
C VAL A 46 -13.01 -15.54 -15.07
N MET A 47 -13.86 -14.52 -14.95
CA MET A 47 -13.57 -13.17 -15.47
C MET A 47 -12.40 -12.51 -14.73
N LEU A 48 -12.31 -12.68 -13.40
CA LEU A 48 -11.17 -12.21 -12.62
C LEU A 48 -9.87 -12.94 -12.97
N GLN A 49 -9.92 -14.26 -13.20
CA GLN A 49 -8.78 -15.03 -13.72
C GLN A 49 -8.33 -14.50 -15.08
N PHE A 50 -9.27 -14.26 -16.01
CA PHE A 50 -8.97 -13.67 -17.30
C PHE A 50 -8.28 -12.30 -17.16
N ALA A 51 -8.76 -11.44 -16.25
CA ALA A 51 -8.17 -10.14 -15.98
C ALA A 51 -6.72 -10.25 -15.49
N ALA A 52 -6.45 -11.14 -14.53
CA ALA A 52 -5.11 -11.40 -14.00
C ALA A 52 -4.18 -11.96 -15.10
N LEU A 53 -4.66 -12.90 -15.92
CA LEU A 53 -3.92 -13.41 -17.08
C LEU A 53 -3.66 -12.33 -18.14
N ALA A 54 -4.56 -11.36 -18.30
CA ALA A 54 -4.36 -10.26 -19.23
C ALA A 54 -3.21 -9.34 -18.79
N ARG A 55 -2.92 -9.25 -17.49
CA ARG A 55 -1.70 -8.58 -16.98
C ARG A 55 -0.45 -9.40 -17.25
N LEU A 56 -0.52 -10.72 -17.15
CA LEU A 56 0.59 -11.60 -17.51
C LEU A 56 0.94 -11.50 -19.01
N ALA A 57 -0.08 -11.53 -19.88
CA ALA A 57 0.08 -11.49 -21.34
C ALA A 57 0.25 -10.06 -21.91
N ARG A 58 0.05 -9.03 -21.07
CA ARG A 58 0.00 -7.61 -21.43
C ARG A 58 -1.10 -7.27 -22.47
N SER A 59 -2.08 -8.15 -22.65
CA SER A 59 -3.16 -8.02 -23.63
C SER A 59 -4.24 -9.06 -23.37
N GLY A 60 -5.50 -8.62 -23.30
CA GLY A 60 -6.64 -9.55 -23.19
C GLY A 60 -6.88 -10.35 -24.48
N ILE A 61 -6.61 -9.77 -25.65
CA ILE A 61 -6.70 -10.51 -26.93
C ILE A 61 -5.70 -11.66 -26.98
N ARG A 62 -4.48 -11.47 -26.45
CA ARG A 62 -3.51 -12.57 -26.36
C ARG A 62 -3.99 -13.69 -25.44
N VAL A 63 -4.65 -13.35 -24.33
CA VAL A 63 -5.25 -14.36 -23.44
C VAL A 63 -6.34 -15.12 -24.17
N GLU A 64 -7.24 -14.43 -24.88
CA GLU A 64 -8.29 -15.07 -25.68
C GLU A 64 -7.70 -16.04 -26.71
N VAL A 65 -6.70 -15.63 -27.49
CA VAL A 65 -6.05 -16.50 -28.49
C VAL A 65 -5.41 -17.74 -27.83
N VAL A 66 -4.78 -17.57 -26.67
CA VAL A 66 -4.18 -18.69 -25.93
C VAL A 66 -5.25 -19.64 -25.39
N LEU A 67 -6.32 -19.11 -24.81
CA LEU A 67 -7.42 -19.92 -24.26
C LEU A 67 -8.30 -20.52 -25.37
N ALA A 68 -8.34 -19.94 -26.57
CA ALA A 68 -9.05 -20.52 -27.72
C ALA A 68 -8.47 -21.85 -28.17
N ASN A 69 -7.21 -22.16 -27.81
CA ASN A 69 -6.64 -23.49 -28.01
C ASN A 69 -7.36 -24.51 -27.10
N ALA A 70 -7.94 -25.55 -27.72
CA ALA A 70 -8.72 -26.56 -27.00
C ALA A 70 -7.94 -27.28 -25.89
N THR A 71 -6.65 -27.58 -26.12
CA THR A 71 -5.77 -28.23 -25.13
C THR A 71 -5.52 -27.31 -23.95
N THR A 72 -5.24 -26.03 -24.20
CA THR A 72 -5.03 -25.03 -23.14
C THR A 72 -6.30 -24.81 -22.33
N TRP A 73 -7.47 -24.72 -22.96
CA TRP A 73 -8.73 -24.58 -22.24
C TRP A 73 -9.11 -25.82 -21.43
N ALA A 74 -8.90 -27.02 -22.00
CA ALA A 74 -9.11 -28.27 -21.27
C ALA A 74 -8.24 -28.34 -20.02
N TYR A 75 -6.96 -28.00 -20.13
CA TYR A 75 -6.05 -27.89 -18.99
C TYR A 75 -6.53 -26.86 -17.96
N ALA A 76 -6.99 -25.69 -18.42
CA ALA A 76 -7.48 -24.64 -17.54
C ALA A 76 -8.73 -25.09 -16.76
N ARG A 77 -9.71 -25.70 -17.44
CA ARG A 77 -10.91 -26.25 -16.79
C ARG A 77 -10.57 -27.33 -15.77
N GLN A 78 -9.66 -28.25 -16.11
CA GLN A 78 -9.22 -29.30 -15.19
C GLN A 78 -8.54 -28.73 -13.94
N THR A 79 -7.68 -27.71 -14.13
CA THR A 79 -7.01 -27.01 -13.03
C THR A 79 -8.03 -26.31 -12.13
N ILE A 80 -9.00 -25.60 -12.72
CA ILE A 80 -10.08 -24.92 -11.98
C ILE A 80 -10.91 -25.93 -11.20
N ALA A 81 -11.40 -26.99 -11.84
CA ALA A 81 -12.23 -28.00 -11.20
C ALA A 81 -11.51 -28.67 -10.02
N SER A 82 -10.22 -28.99 -10.19
CA SER A 82 -9.41 -29.57 -9.13
C SER A 82 -9.22 -28.59 -7.96
N ALA A 83 -9.03 -27.30 -8.25
CA ALA A 83 -8.86 -26.28 -7.21
C ALA A 83 -10.17 -25.96 -6.48
N LEU A 84 -11.31 -25.92 -7.16
CA LEU A 84 -12.63 -25.76 -6.54
C LEU A 84 -12.96 -26.92 -5.58
N ALA A 85 -12.69 -28.15 -6.02
CA ALA A 85 -12.86 -29.34 -5.17
C ALA A 85 -11.96 -29.31 -3.92
N GLN A 86 -10.78 -28.69 -4.00
CA GLN A 86 -9.87 -28.53 -2.85
C GLN A 86 -10.23 -27.36 -1.95
N ALA A 87 -10.80 -26.29 -2.51
CA ALA A 87 -11.11 -25.07 -1.79
C ALA A 87 -12.43 -25.16 -1.00
N ASP A 88 -13.24 -26.21 -1.25
CA ASP A 88 -14.56 -26.43 -0.64
C ASP A 88 -15.48 -25.21 -0.80
N VAL A 89 -15.47 -24.62 -2.00
CA VAL A 89 -16.33 -23.48 -2.34
C VAL A 89 -17.33 -23.95 -3.38
N ASP A 90 -18.62 -23.79 -3.07
CA ASP A 90 -19.72 -24.06 -4.00
C ASP A 90 -19.82 -22.92 -5.03
N LEU A 91 -19.07 -23.05 -6.12
CA LEU A 91 -19.08 -22.12 -7.25
C LEU A 91 -19.44 -22.85 -8.54
N PRO A 92 -20.18 -22.20 -9.47
CA PRO A 92 -20.49 -22.78 -10.76
C PRO A 92 -19.21 -23.17 -11.52
N GLU A 93 -19.27 -24.28 -12.26
CA GLU A 93 -18.16 -24.68 -13.13
C GLU A 93 -17.81 -23.61 -14.19
N PRO A 94 -16.54 -23.57 -14.66
CA PRO A 94 -16.20 -22.71 -15.78
C PRO A 94 -16.96 -23.17 -17.04
N GLY A 95 -17.45 -22.20 -17.82
CA GLY A 95 -18.18 -22.43 -19.07
C GLY A 95 -17.48 -23.41 -20.04
N ARG A 96 -18.25 -24.06 -20.91
CA ARG A 96 -17.71 -25.07 -21.83
C ARG A 96 -16.71 -24.50 -22.84
N THR A 97 -16.93 -23.28 -23.31
CA THR A 97 -16.03 -22.51 -24.19
C THR A 97 -15.17 -21.56 -23.36
N PRO A 98 -13.97 -21.17 -23.81
CA PRO A 98 -13.14 -20.21 -23.10
C PRO A 98 -13.76 -18.80 -23.08
N PRO A 99 -13.44 -17.98 -22.07
CA PRO A 99 -13.85 -16.59 -22.03
C PRO A 99 -13.16 -15.76 -23.12
N THR A 100 -13.90 -14.81 -23.71
CA THR A 100 -13.37 -13.89 -24.73
C THR A 100 -13.05 -12.51 -24.15
N TRP A 101 -12.23 -11.74 -24.88
CA TRP A 101 -11.96 -10.34 -24.56
C TRP A 101 -13.24 -9.51 -24.50
N GLU A 102 -14.20 -9.76 -25.39
CA GLU A 102 -15.45 -9.02 -25.43
C GLU A 102 -16.31 -9.30 -24.19
N GLN A 103 -16.37 -10.56 -23.74
CA GLN A 103 -17.05 -10.93 -22.49
C GLN A 103 -16.39 -10.27 -21.28
N TRP A 104 -15.06 -10.30 -21.20
CA TRP A 104 -14.34 -9.58 -20.13
C TRP A 104 -14.59 -8.08 -20.19
N ARG A 105 -14.52 -7.46 -21.37
CA ARG A 105 -14.77 -6.03 -21.54
C ARG A 105 -16.17 -5.66 -21.07
N TRP A 106 -17.17 -6.45 -21.47
CA TRP A 106 -18.55 -6.24 -21.05
C TRP A 106 -18.69 -6.36 -19.53
N PHE A 107 -18.15 -7.43 -18.93
CA PHE A 107 -18.19 -7.65 -17.48
C PHE A 107 -17.49 -6.51 -16.72
N ARG A 108 -16.29 -6.13 -17.16
CA ARG A 108 -15.52 -5.02 -16.61
C ARG A 108 -16.32 -3.73 -16.66
N ASP A 109 -16.89 -3.39 -17.81
CA ASP A 109 -17.51 -2.08 -18.03
C ASP A 109 -18.91 -1.96 -17.38
N HIS A 110 -19.66 -3.05 -17.28
CA HIS A 110 -21.05 -3.03 -16.79
C HIS A 110 -21.21 -3.51 -15.34
N HIS A 111 -20.27 -4.27 -14.81
CA HIS A 111 -20.34 -4.78 -13.44
C HIS A 111 -19.23 -4.21 -12.56
N LEU A 112 -17.97 -4.32 -12.97
CA LEU A 112 -16.85 -3.95 -12.10
C LEU A 112 -16.54 -2.45 -12.08
N ALA A 113 -16.62 -1.76 -13.23
CA ALA A 113 -16.27 -0.34 -13.36
C ALA A 113 -17.43 0.60 -12.96
N THR A 114 -18.27 0.13 -12.04
CA THR A 114 -19.40 0.84 -11.45
C THR A 114 -19.07 1.20 -9.99
N GLU A 115 -19.84 2.10 -9.38
CA GLU A 115 -19.69 2.40 -7.95
C GLU A 115 -19.90 1.16 -7.09
N ASP A 116 -20.91 0.35 -7.40
CA ASP A 116 -21.22 -0.88 -6.65
C ASP A 116 -20.14 -1.96 -6.83
N GLY A 117 -19.62 -2.13 -8.05
CA GLY A 117 -18.56 -3.08 -8.37
C GLY A 117 -17.25 -2.71 -7.68
N LEU A 118 -16.81 -1.45 -7.81
CA LEU A 118 -15.61 -0.96 -7.13
C LEU A 118 -15.79 -0.92 -5.61
N GLY A 119 -16.96 -0.55 -5.12
CA GLY A 119 -17.29 -0.56 -3.70
C GLY A 119 -17.25 -1.97 -3.10
N THR A 120 -17.76 -2.97 -3.84
CA THR A 120 -17.67 -4.39 -3.44
C THR A 120 -16.24 -4.88 -3.45
N LEU A 121 -15.46 -4.59 -4.50
CA LEU A 121 -14.03 -4.93 -4.54
C LEU A 121 -13.26 -4.29 -3.39
N GLY A 122 -13.45 -2.99 -3.14
CA GLY A 122 -12.78 -2.25 -2.07
C GLY A 122 -13.14 -2.73 -0.65
N ARG A 123 -14.31 -3.36 -0.49
CA ARG A 123 -14.74 -3.97 0.77
C ARG A 123 -14.22 -5.39 0.95
N VAL A 124 -14.30 -6.22 -0.09
CA VAL A 124 -14.04 -7.68 0.01
C VAL A 124 -12.56 -8.00 -0.18
N TYR A 125 -11.89 -7.35 -1.14
CA TYR A 125 -10.50 -7.65 -1.48
C TYR A 125 -9.55 -7.55 -0.27
N PRO A 126 -9.63 -6.51 0.59
CA PRO A 126 -8.75 -6.40 1.75
C PRO A 126 -8.87 -7.56 2.73
N GLN A 127 -10.09 -8.04 2.98
CA GLN A 127 -10.32 -9.19 3.85
C GLN A 127 -9.63 -10.44 3.29
N VAL A 128 -9.89 -10.77 2.02
CA VAL A 128 -9.30 -11.92 1.34
C VAL A 128 -7.77 -11.84 1.35
N ALA A 129 -7.20 -10.67 1.08
CA ALA A 129 -5.76 -10.47 1.08
C ALA A 129 -5.13 -10.57 2.49
N VAL A 130 -5.81 -10.10 3.54
CA VAL A 130 -5.35 -10.25 4.92
C VAL A 130 -5.40 -11.71 5.36
N GLU A 131 -6.42 -12.46 4.97
CA GLU A 131 -6.50 -13.90 5.22
C GLU A 131 -5.34 -14.66 4.55
N LEU A 132 -5.03 -14.31 3.29
CA LEU A 132 -3.85 -14.83 2.60
C LEU A 132 -2.57 -14.49 3.37
N ALA A 133 -2.36 -13.23 3.74
CA ALA A 133 -1.18 -12.82 4.51
C ALA A 133 -1.02 -13.64 5.80
N ARG A 134 -2.11 -13.83 6.55
CA ARG A 134 -2.12 -14.67 7.77
C ARG A 134 -1.80 -16.13 7.50
N SER A 135 -2.31 -16.70 6.41
CA SER A 135 -2.04 -18.10 6.04
C SER A 135 -0.55 -18.38 5.80
N ILE A 136 0.22 -17.34 5.42
CA ILE A 136 1.67 -17.44 5.19
C ILE A 136 2.50 -16.82 6.33
N GLY A 137 1.89 -16.59 7.49
CA GLY A 137 2.56 -16.14 8.71
C GLY A 137 2.78 -14.63 8.82
N GLN A 138 2.19 -13.83 7.94
CA GLN A 138 2.24 -12.36 7.98
C GLN A 138 1.00 -11.80 8.66
N LEU A 139 1.10 -10.61 9.27
CA LEU A 139 0.02 -9.95 9.99
C LEU A 139 -0.66 -10.83 11.07
N ASN A 140 0.10 -11.77 11.63
CA ASN A 140 -0.35 -12.59 12.75
C ASN A 140 -0.29 -11.76 14.04
N PRO A 141 -1.40 -11.57 14.78
CA PRO A 141 -1.39 -10.84 16.04
C PRO A 141 -0.47 -11.43 17.12
N ARG A 142 -0.20 -12.74 17.03
CA ARG A 142 0.75 -13.48 17.88
C ARG A 142 2.11 -13.68 17.20
N GLY A 143 2.33 -13.04 16.06
CA GLY A 143 3.59 -13.04 15.34
C GLY A 143 4.68 -12.26 16.08
N PRO A 144 5.93 -12.32 15.60
CA PRO A 144 7.10 -11.72 16.24
C PRO A 144 7.02 -10.19 16.33
N GLY A 145 7.93 -9.60 17.11
CA GLY A 145 8.06 -8.16 17.28
C GLY A 145 7.16 -7.59 18.39
N SER A 146 7.43 -6.35 18.76
CA SER A 146 6.66 -5.58 19.74
C SER A 146 6.40 -4.17 19.20
N LEU A 147 5.60 -3.36 19.90
CA LEU A 147 5.48 -1.94 19.53
C LEU A 147 6.83 -1.22 19.65
N THR A 148 7.67 -1.61 20.61
CA THR A 148 9.03 -1.07 20.72
C THR A 148 9.91 -1.53 19.57
N HIS A 149 9.85 -2.79 19.17
CA HIS A 149 10.68 -3.33 18.08
C HIS A 149 9.78 -4.07 17.06
N PRO A 150 9.14 -3.34 16.12
CA PRO A 150 8.18 -3.95 15.19
C PRO A 150 8.85 -4.96 14.26
N ASP A 151 8.19 -6.08 13.98
CA ASP A 151 8.70 -7.04 13.00
C ASP A 151 8.18 -6.74 11.59
N ALA A 152 9.00 -7.04 10.57
CA ALA A 152 8.64 -6.81 9.18
C ALA A 152 7.38 -7.60 8.76
N SER A 153 7.18 -8.81 9.31
CA SER A 153 5.99 -9.63 9.07
C SER A 153 4.69 -9.03 9.63
N ARG A 154 4.79 -8.06 10.55
CA ARG A 154 3.66 -7.31 11.13
C ARG A 154 3.68 -5.83 10.72
N THR A 155 4.40 -5.54 9.63
CA THR A 155 4.48 -4.22 9.04
C THR A 155 3.66 -4.19 7.75
N VAL A 156 2.89 -3.12 7.58
CA VAL A 156 2.20 -2.78 6.34
C VAL A 156 2.94 -1.61 5.72
N TYR A 157 3.11 -1.63 4.40
CA TYR A 157 3.80 -0.56 3.69
C TYR A 157 3.08 -0.20 2.39
N GLY A 158 3.13 1.07 2.02
CA GLY A 158 2.41 1.56 0.85
C GLY A 158 3.11 2.71 0.15
N ASP A 159 2.67 2.95 -1.08
CA ASP A 159 3.14 4.05 -1.92
C ASP A 159 2.07 4.40 -2.97
N GLY A 160 2.06 5.65 -3.40
CA GLY A 160 1.26 6.13 -4.51
C GLY A 160 1.99 5.96 -5.85
N THR A 161 1.24 5.88 -6.94
CA THR A 161 1.81 5.92 -8.28
C THR A 161 0.88 6.58 -9.27
N ILE A 162 1.46 7.28 -10.23
CA ILE A 162 0.74 7.86 -11.36
C ILE A 162 0.98 6.98 -12.59
N VAL A 163 -0.12 6.58 -13.24
CA VAL A 163 -0.10 5.85 -14.51
C VAL A 163 -0.51 6.80 -15.63
N ARG A 164 0.39 7.00 -16.58
CA ARG A 164 0.16 7.85 -17.76
C ARG A 164 -0.73 7.13 -18.77
N PRO A 165 -1.69 7.80 -19.41
CA PRO A 165 -2.57 7.17 -20.41
C PRO A 165 -1.85 6.94 -21.74
N ILE A 166 -2.33 5.97 -22.55
CA ILE A 166 -1.94 5.85 -23.97
C ILE A 166 -2.47 7.04 -24.76
N TYR A 167 -3.71 7.44 -24.47
CA TYR A 167 -4.45 8.44 -25.23
C TYR A 167 -4.51 9.76 -24.45
N GLN A 168 -3.50 10.61 -24.62
CA GLN A 168 -3.52 11.95 -24.05
C GLN A 168 -4.42 12.89 -24.88
N PRO A 169 -5.21 13.75 -24.24
CA PRO A 169 -5.90 14.81 -24.95
C PRO A 169 -4.88 15.82 -25.51
N PRO A 170 -5.21 16.53 -26.60
CA PRO A 170 -4.43 17.67 -27.05
C PRO A 170 -4.43 18.75 -25.96
N GLU A 171 -3.41 19.63 -26.01
CA GLU A 171 -3.30 20.75 -25.08
C GLU A 171 -4.55 21.65 -25.17
N ALA A 172 -5.17 21.89 -24.02
CA ALA A 172 -6.39 22.66 -23.94
C ALA A 172 -6.08 24.17 -23.94
N VAL A 173 -6.81 24.93 -24.74
CA VAL A 173 -6.81 26.40 -24.72
C VAL A 173 -7.88 26.87 -23.74
N ARG A 174 -7.49 27.72 -22.79
CA ARG A 174 -8.43 28.36 -21.87
C ARG A 174 -9.09 29.56 -22.53
N VAL A 175 -10.40 29.50 -22.72
CA VAL A 175 -11.19 30.56 -23.34
C VAL A 175 -12.12 31.18 -22.29
N VAL A 176 -11.95 32.48 -22.05
CA VAL A 176 -12.84 33.27 -21.20
C VAL A 176 -14.17 33.46 -21.94
N GLN A 177 -15.26 33.09 -21.28
CA GLN A 177 -16.62 33.22 -21.77
C GLN A 177 -17.17 34.64 -21.47
N PRO A 178 -18.23 35.08 -22.16
CA PRO A 178 -18.85 36.39 -21.92
C PRO A 178 -19.35 36.60 -20.47
N ASP A 179 -19.64 35.52 -19.74
CA ASP A 179 -20.05 35.54 -18.34
C ASP A 179 -18.87 35.63 -17.34
N GLY A 180 -17.64 35.75 -17.83
CA GLY A 180 -16.41 35.78 -17.04
C GLY A 180 -15.89 34.40 -16.60
N SER A 181 -16.62 33.31 -16.89
CA SER A 181 -16.12 31.96 -16.62
C SER A 181 -15.05 31.55 -17.62
N THR A 182 -14.11 30.69 -17.21
CA THR A 182 -13.10 30.14 -18.14
C THR A 182 -13.44 28.70 -18.47
N ARG A 183 -13.49 28.36 -19.76
CA ARG A 183 -13.69 26.98 -20.23
C ARG A 183 -12.47 26.49 -20.99
N ALA A 184 -12.11 25.24 -20.79
CA ALA A 184 -11.15 24.54 -21.63
C ALA A 184 -11.78 24.26 -23.01
N ARG A 185 -11.04 24.54 -24.07
CA ARG A 185 -11.37 24.18 -25.45
C ARG A 185 -10.21 23.43 -26.06
N TYR A 186 -10.50 22.49 -26.95
CA TYR A 186 -9.50 21.63 -27.57
C TYR A 186 -9.40 21.94 -29.06
N PRO A 187 -8.21 22.24 -29.60
CA PRO A 187 -8.06 22.44 -31.03
C PRO A 187 -8.24 21.12 -31.78
N ASP A 188 -9.16 21.08 -32.74
CA ASP A 188 -9.23 19.98 -33.71
C ASP A 188 -7.94 19.97 -34.54
N PRO A 189 -7.23 18.84 -34.64
CA PRO A 189 -5.90 18.76 -35.24
C PRO A 189 -5.92 18.91 -36.76
N ARG A 190 -7.08 18.80 -37.42
CA ARG A 190 -7.21 18.94 -38.87
C ARG A 190 -7.68 20.33 -39.28
N THR A 191 -8.54 20.94 -38.48
CA THR A 191 -9.23 22.20 -38.81
C THR A 191 -8.78 23.38 -37.96
N GLY A 192 -8.10 23.13 -36.83
CA GLY A 192 -7.70 24.15 -35.86
C GLY A 192 -8.87 24.74 -35.07
N ARG A 193 -10.11 24.28 -35.31
CA ARG A 193 -11.30 24.81 -34.62
C ARG A 193 -11.29 24.39 -33.16
N LEU A 194 -11.59 25.33 -32.27
CA LEU A 194 -11.71 25.07 -30.84
C LEU A 194 -13.04 24.36 -30.54
N GLU A 195 -12.94 23.10 -30.12
CA GLU A 195 -14.08 22.25 -29.75
C GLU A 195 -14.21 22.15 -28.23
N GLU A 196 -15.39 21.77 -27.74
CA GLU A 196 -15.62 21.52 -26.31
C GLU A 196 -14.95 20.25 -25.82
N TRP A 197 -14.81 19.27 -26.70
CA TRP A 197 -14.23 17.97 -26.42
C TRP A 197 -13.11 17.68 -27.41
N PRO A 198 -12.05 16.96 -27.01
CA PRO A 198 -11.02 16.52 -27.94
C PRO A 198 -11.60 15.69 -29.08
N SER A 199 -11.21 16.02 -30.32
CA SER A 199 -11.45 15.13 -31.45
C SER A 199 -10.66 13.82 -31.27
N GLY A 200 -11.28 12.67 -31.54
CA GLY A 200 -10.65 11.35 -31.45
C GLY A 200 -10.74 10.67 -30.08
N ARG A 201 -9.94 9.62 -29.88
CA ARG A 201 -9.95 8.83 -28.64
C ARG A 201 -8.99 9.46 -27.62
N PHE A 202 -9.51 9.82 -26.46
CA PHE A 202 -8.73 10.34 -25.33
C PHE A 202 -9.14 9.64 -24.03
N ASP A 203 -8.26 9.69 -23.03
CA ASP A 203 -8.53 9.19 -21.69
C ASP A 203 -9.33 10.25 -20.89
N PRO A 204 -10.55 9.94 -20.44
CA PRO A 204 -11.34 10.86 -19.64
C PRO A 204 -10.78 10.98 -18.22
N ASN A 205 -11.10 12.08 -17.54
CA ASN A 205 -10.80 12.28 -16.11
C ASN A 205 -9.31 12.36 -15.75
N LEU A 206 -8.45 12.71 -16.71
CA LEU A 206 -7.03 12.92 -16.42
C LEU A 206 -6.82 14.13 -15.53
N ALA A 207 -5.94 13.98 -14.54
CA ALA A 207 -5.48 15.07 -13.70
C ALA A 207 -3.97 15.30 -13.88
N GLU A 208 -3.53 16.55 -13.71
CA GLU A 208 -2.12 16.89 -13.65
C GLU A 208 -1.61 16.70 -12.23
N HIS A 209 -0.65 15.79 -12.05
CA HIS A 209 -0.01 15.55 -10.77
C HIS A 209 1.40 16.13 -10.77
N HIS A 210 1.74 16.90 -9.75
CA HIS A 210 3.10 17.42 -9.58
C HIS A 210 3.95 16.44 -8.79
N GLY A 211 5.10 16.06 -9.35
CA GLY A 211 6.14 15.32 -8.66
C GLY A 211 7.50 15.99 -8.80
N THR A 212 8.54 15.38 -8.22
CA THR A 212 9.93 15.88 -8.29
C THR A 212 10.50 15.96 -9.71
N ARG A 213 9.88 15.31 -10.70
CA ARG A 213 10.30 15.35 -12.12
C ARG A 213 9.40 16.24 -12.99
N GLY A 214 8.61 17.11 -12.39
CA GLY A 214 7.66 18.00 -13.08
C GLY A 214 6.25 17.42 -13.18
N PRO A 215 5.34 18.14 -13.85
CA PRO A 215 3.94 17.74 -13.99
C PRO A 215 3.81 16.46 -14.81
N VAL A 216 2.93 15.57 -14.36
CA VAL A 216 2.58 14.33 -15.04
C VAL A 216 1.07 14.22 -15.12
N GLN A 217 0.55 14.20 -16.34
CA GLN A 217 -0.86 13.94 -16.59
C GLN A 217 -1.15 12.43 -16.55
N GLY A 218 -2.06 12.00 -15.69
CA GLY A 218 -2.38 10.59 -15.51
C GLY A 218 -3.45 10.33 -14.45
N HIS A 219 -3.57 9.06 -14.09
CA HIS A 219 -4.42 8.60 -13.00
C HIS A 219 -3.55 8.16 -11.83
N GLY A 220 -3.87 8.65 -10.62
CA GLY A 220 -3.18 8.26 -9.40
C GLY A 220 -3.81 7.03 -8.75
N TYR A 221 -2.98 6.10 -8.28
CA TYR A 221 -3.41 4.94 -7.51
C TYR A 221 -2.50 4.74 -6.29
N VAL A 222 -3.05 4.21 -5.21
CA VAL A 222 -2.31 3.86 -4.00
C VAL A 222 -2.50 2.38 -3.71
N ALA A 223 -1.46 1.73 -3.18
CA ALA A 223 -1.50 0.33 -2.80
C ALA A 223 -0.81 0.10 -1.45
N PHE A 224 -1.39 -0.80 -0.64
CA PHE A 224 -0.76 -1.33 0.57
C PHE A 224 -0.37 -2.79 0.41
N HIS A 225 0.74 -3.13 1.07
CA HIS A 225 1.37 -4.43 0.99
C HIS A 225 1.83 -4.89 2.37
N THR A 226 2.06 -6.19 2.48
CA THR A 226 2.93 -6.77 3.52
C THR A 226 3.88 -7.77 2.86
N ARG A 227 4.98 -8.07 3.55
CA ARG A 227 6.07 -8.85 2.97
C ARG A 227 6.74 -9.79 3.96
N GLY A 228 6.86 -11.04 3.55
CA GLY A 228 7.66 -12.06 4.21
C GLY A 228 9.13 -12.00 3.83
N ARG A 229 9.94 -12.89 4.42
CA ARG A 229 11.40 -12.87 4.25
C ARG A 229 11.86 -13.47 2.92
N ARG A 230 11.01 -14.25 2.23
CA ARG A 230 11.39 -14.99 1.02
C ARG A 230 10.85 -14.34 -0.25
N ALA A 231 11.38 -14.78 -1.39
CA ALA A 231 10.82 -14.44 -2.69
C ALA A 231 9.37 -14.93 -2.80
N TYR A 232 8.52 -14.14 -3.47
CA TYR A 232 7.08 -14.41 -3.62
C TYR A 232 6.30 -14.51 -2.30
N GLU A 233 6.74 -13.81 -1.26
CA GLU A 233 5.98 -13.64 -0.01
C GLU A 233 5.45 -12.21 0.13
N ARG A 234 5.25 -11.46 -0.96
CA ARG A 234 4.55 -10.16 -0.93
C ARG A 234 3.06 -10.39 -1.13
N VAL A 235 2.24 -9.82 -0.26
CA VAL A 235 0.79 -9.80 -0.43
C VAL A 235 0.35 -8.36 -0.65
N VAL A 236 -0.41 -8.13 -1.73
CA VAL A 236 -1.06 -6.85 -1.98
C VAL A 236 -2.37 -6.84 -1.20
N LEU A 237 -2.43 -6.00 -0.18
CA LEU A 237 -3.51 -5.95 0.80
C LEU A 237 -4.70 -5.14 0.31
N ALA A 238 -4.46 -3.98 -0.28
CA ALA A 238 -5.54 -3.14 -0.79
C ALA A 238 -5.01 -2.16 -1.84
N VAL A 239 -5.88 -1.73 -2.75
CA VAL A 239 -5.59 -0.71 -3.78
C VAL A 239 -6.77 0.24 -3.94
N ASP A 240 -6.50 1.51 -4.23
CA ASP A 240 -7.55 2.52 -4.46
C ASP A 240 -7.06 3.63 -5.41
N HIS A 241 -8.01 4.42 -5.92
CA HIS A 241 -7.76 5.60 -6.72
C HIS A 241 -7.43 6.82 -5.85
N ILE A 242 -6.48 7.65 -6.30
CA ILE A 242 -6.19 8.95 -5.73
C ILE A 242 -7.11 9.96 -6.45
N PRO A 243 -8.15 10.50 -5.78
CA PRO A 243 -9.23 11.21 -6.44
C PRO A 243 -8.78 12.49 -7.16
N GLU A 244 -7.77 13.17 -6.62
CA GLU A 244 -7.27 14.43 -7.14
C GLU A 244 -5.78 14.63 -6.78
N PRO A 245 -5.07 15.52 -7.50
CA PRO A 245 -3.69 15.87 -7.19
C PRO A 245 -3.53 16.36 -5.74
N GLY A 246 -2.50 15.86 -5.04
CA GLY A 246 -2.26 16.20 -3.63
C GLY A 246 -3.06 15.37 -2.63
N ALA A 247 -4.08 14.62 -3.05
CA ALA A 247 -4.91 13.80 -2.16
C ALA A 247 -4.37 12.38 -1.90
N GLU A 248 -3.08 12.12 -2.18
CA GLU A 248 -2.47 10.79 -1.98
C GLU A 248 -2.53 10.35 -0.52
N ALA A 249 -2.05 11.18 0.40
CA ALA A 249 -1.98 10.80 1.81
C ALA A 249 -3.37 10.58 2.45
N PRO A 250 -4.38 11.43 2.23
CA PRO A 250 -5.76 11.13 2.66
C PRO A 250 -6.32 9.85 2.04
N ALA A 251 -6.07 9.59 0.76
CA ALA A 251 -6.51 8.36 0.10
C ALA A 251 -5.84 7.12 0.71
N ALA A 252 -4.54 7.20 0.99
CA ALA A 252 -3.78 6.16 1.65
C ALA A 252 -4.29 5.88 3.08
N VAL A 253 -4.55 6.90 3.90
CA VAL A 253 -5.09 6.70 5.26
C VAL A 253 -6.47 6.02 5.21
N ARG A 254 -7.35 6.44 4.30
CA ARG A 254 -8.65 5.79 4.08
C ARG A 254 -8.49 4.33 3.66
N LEU A 255 -7.58 4.05 2.73
CA LEU A 255 -7.31 2.70 2.25
C LEU A 255 -6.72 1.81 3.35
N LEU A 256 -5.82 2.35 4.17
CA LEU A 256 -5.29 1.66 5.35
C LEU A 256 -6.42 1.28 6.31
N GLY A 257 -7.43 2.14 6.49
CA GLY A 257 -8.60 1.83 7.30
C GLY A 257 -9.34 0.56 6.87
N ASN A 258 -9.38 0.27 5.56
CA ASN A 258 -9.94 -0.99 5.05
C ASN A 258 -9.07 -2.19 5.46
N VAL A 259 -7.74 -2.09 5.32
CA VAL A 259 -6.82 -3.15 5.76
C VAL A 259 -6.89 -3.35 7.28
N ALA A 260 -6.96 -2.26 8.04
CA ALA A 260 -6.99 -2.26 9.50
C ALA A 260 -8.23 -2.97 10.05
N ARG A 261 -9.38 -2.84 9.38
CA ARG A 261 -10.64 -3.51 9.73
C ARG A 261 -10.46 -5.01 9.90
N ASP A 262 -9.72 -5.62 8.98
CA ASP A 262 -9.53 -7.07 8.91
C ASP A 262 -8.25 -7.52 9.63
N ALA A 263 -7.16 -6.76 9.49
CA ALA A 263 -5.86 -7.09 10.06
C ALA A 263 -5.80 -6.85 11.59
N ARG A 264 -6.51 -5.83 12.10
CA ARG A 264 -6.60 -5.46 13.52
C ARG A 264 -5.23 -5.42 14.20
N ASP A 265 -5.04 -6.15 15.29
CA ASP A 265 -3.77 -6.24 16.02
C ASP A 265 -2.66 -6.97 15.24
N GLY A 266 -2.92 -7.47 14.04
CA GLY A 266 -1.90 -8.02 13.16
C GLY A 266 -0.84 -7.00 12.74
N ILE A 267 -1.22 -5.71 12.66
CA ILE A 267 -0.33 -4.61 12.26
C ILE A 267 0.28 -3.96 13.51
N GLN A 268 1.60 -3.77 13.50
CA GLN A 268 2.35 -3.00 14.49
C GLN A 268 2.77 -1.64 13.94
N LEU A 269 3.13 -1.61 12.66
CA LEU A 269 3.78 -0.49 12.00
C LEU A 269 3.25 -0.29 10.58
N VAL A 270 3.13 0.97 10.19
CA VAL A 270 2.88 1.42 8.82
C VAL A 270 4.12 2.15 8.30
N VAL A 271 4.62 1.75 7.14
CA VAL A 271 5.68 2.46 6.42
C VAL A 271 5.09 3.13 5.19
N TYR A 272 5.21 4.45 5.09
CA TYR A 272 4.71 5.21 3.94
C TYR A 272 5.71 6.29 3.55
N ASP A 273 5.74 6.72 2.29
CA ASP A 273 6.64 7.79 1.87
C ASP A 273 6.27 9.15 2.51
N GLY A 274 7.07 10.19 2.21
CA GLY A 274 6.97 11.55 2.74
C GLY A 274 5.68 12.29 2.42
N ALA A 275 4.70 11.65 1.77
CA ALA A 275 3.34 12.17 1.69
C ALA A 275 2.66 12.22 3.08
N PHE A 276 3.09 11.38 4.03
CA PHE A 276 2.54 11.38 5.39
C PHE A 276 3.11 12.51 6.24
N HIS A 277 2.31 13.58 6.36
CA HIS A 277 2.49 14.68 7.32
C HIS A 277 1.82 14.42 8.68
N GLY A 278 2.04 15.33 9.65
CA GLY A 278 1.57 15.20 11.02
C GLY A 278 0.11 14.83 11.20
N VAL A 279 -0.80 15.39 10.38
CA VAL A 279 -2.23 15.07 10.43
C VAL A 279 -2.52 13.60 10.10
N HIS A 280 -1.81 13.05 9.11
CA HIS A 280 -1.96 11.66 8.70
C HIS A 280 -1.32 10.72 9.72
N ILE A 281 -0.17 11.10 10.28
CA ILE A 281 0.51 10.32 11.33
C ILE A 281 -0.35 10.25 12.58
N ASP A 282 -0.91 11.38 13.02
CA ASP A 282 -1.87 11.41 14.14
C ASP A 282 -3.07 10.51 13.83
N GLU A 283 -3.67 10.63 12.65
CA GLU A 283 -4.82 9.81 12.30
C GLU A 283 -4.51 8.32 12.34
N VAL A 284 -3.40 7.88 11.75
CA VAL A 284 -3.01 6.45 11.77
C VAL A 284 -2.74 5.96 13.19
N MET A 285 -2.01 6.74 14.00
CA MET A 285 -1.73 6.37 15.38
C MET A 285 -3.01 6.38 16.21
N ARG A 286 -3.78 7.47 16.19
CA ARG A 286 -4.94 7.67 17.05
C ARG A 286 -6.14 6.82 16.63
N ARG A 287 -6.53 6.75 15.35
CA ARG A 287 -7.69 5.94 14.92
C ARG A 287 -7.36 4.46 14.79
N HIS A 288 -6.21 4.13 14.21
CA HIS A 288 -5.90 2.73 13.87
C HIS A 288 -4.97 2.04 14.87
N GLY A 289 -4.25 2.80 15.70
CA GLY A 289 -3.41 2.21 16.76
C GLY A 289 -2.11 1.62 16.23
N TYR A 290 -1.59 2.13 15.11
CA TYR A 290 -0.35 1.66 14.49
C TYR A 290 0.73 2.73 14.55
N LEU A 291 1.98 2.30 14.74
CA LEU A 291 3.12 3.20 14.59
C LEU A 291 3.31 3.59 13.13
N VAL A 292 4.00 4.69 12.87
CA VAL A 292 4.26 5.18 11.52
C VAL A 292 5.74 5.49 11.36
N ILE A 293 6.33 4.98 10.27
CA ILE A 293 7.59 5.46 9.73
C ILE A 293 7.25 6.15 8.41
N SER A 294 7.55 7.45 8.34
CA SER A 294 7.52 8.21 7.10
C SER A 294 8.78 9.06 6.97
N LYS A 295 9.15 9.40 5.73
CA LYS A 295 10.31 10.24 5.47
C LYS A 295 10.11 11.60 6.13
N ILE A 296 11.08 12.02 6.94
CA ILE A 296 11.09 13.35 7.53
C ILE A 296 11.73 14.33 6.54
N PRO A 297 11.13 15.50 6.27
CA PRO A 297 11.77 16.52 5.44
C PRO A 297 13.12 16.96 6.05
N THR A 298 14.18 16.90 5.25
CA THR A 298 15.53 17.36 5.63
C THR A 298 16.16 18.14 4.48
N GLY A 299 17.00 19.13 4.78
CA GLY A 299 17.71 19.94 3.78
C GLY A 299 16.87 21.09 3.23
N GLN A 300 16.95 21.34 1.92
CA GLN A 300 16.20 22.41 1.23
C GLN A 300 14.68 22.17 1.23
N ASP A 301 14.25 20.93 1.52
CA ASP A 301 12.84 20.53 1.57
C ASP A 301 12.13 20.92 2.89
N VAL A 302 12.77 21.69 3.77
CA VAL A 302 12.18 22.17 5.04
C VAL A 302 11.47 23.51 4.79
N PRO A 303 10.13 23.56 4.65
CA PRO A 303 9.42 24.80 4.41
C PRO A 303 9.42 25.65 5.70
N GLY A 304 9.73 26.95 5.61
CA GLY A 304 9.67 27.87 6.76
C GLY A 304 10.78 27.68 7.80
N ALA A 305 12.03 27.53 7.35
CA ALA A 305 13.25 27.15 8.09
C ALA A 305 13.66 27.98 9.34
N LEU A 306 12.77 28.77 9.95
CA LEU A 306 13.04 29.57 11.16
C LEU A 306 13.47 28.73 12.37
N GLN A 307 13.21 27.41 12.40
CA GLN A 307 13.60 26.50 13.48
C GLN A 307 14.47 25.31 13.02
N ALA A 308 15.09 25.40 11.84
CA ALA A 308 15.94 24.32 11.33
C ALA A 308 17.34 24.34 11.99
N VAL A 309 17.80 23.19 12.48
CA VAL A 309 19.13 23.01 13.07
C VAL A 309 20.00 22.18 12.13
N ARG A 310 21.29 22.51 12.02
CA ARG A 310 22.25 21.67 11.30
C ARG A 310 22.58 20.42 12.12
N THR A 311 22.26 19.26 11.56
CA THR A 311 22.68 17.96 12.08
C THR A 311 24.21 17.82 12.02
N GLN A 312 24.78 16.87 12.77
CA GLN A 312 26.23 16.55 12.71
C GLN A 312 26.71 16.22 11.30
N CYS A 313 25.83 15.70 10.43
CA CYS A 313 26.11 15.41 9.03
C CYS A 313 25.96 16.63 8.09
N GLY A 314 25.79 17.84 8.65
CA GLY A 314 25.67 19.09 7.89
C GLY A 314 24.31 19.37 7.25
N ARG A 315 23.33 18.47 7.38
CA ARG A 315 21.96 18.63 6.84
C ARG A 315 21.08 19.44 7.78
N LEU A 316 20.23 20.31 7.22
CA LEU A 316 19.19 21.01 7.97
C LEU A 316 18.06 20.05 8.36
N ALA A 317 17.65 20.06 9.62
CA ALA A 317 16.51 19.30 10.13
C ALA A 317 15.62 20.20 10.98
N LYS A 318 14.30 19.98 10.95
CA LYS A 318 13.37 20.70 11.83
C LYS A 318 13.70 20.40 13.30
N SER A 319 13.78 21.45 14.12
CA SER A 319 13.76 21.30 15.57
C SER A 319 12.36 21.58 16.12
N TYR A 320 11.99 20.94 17.22
CA TYR A 320 10.73 21.18 17.92
C TYR A 320 10.95 21.00 19.43
N PRO A 321 10.67 22.02 20.26
CA PRO A 321 10.92 21.96 21.69
C PRO A 321 9.94 21.00 22.39
N LEU A 322 10.45 20.19 23.33
CA LEU A 322 9.62 19.29 24.15
C LEU A 322 9.50 19.74 25.61
N GLY A 323 10.32 20.70 26.04
CA GLY A 323 10.31 21.27 27.38
C GLY A 323 11.39 20.67 28.28
N LEU A 324 11.12 20.62 29.58
CA LEU A 324 12.03 20.06 30.60
C LEU A 324 11.55 18.66 31.01
N ALA A 325 12.46 17.68 30.94
CA ALA A 325 12.28 16.39 31.60
C ALA A 325 12.86 16.48 33.02
N THR A 326 12.07 16.15 34.03
CA THR A 326 12.49 16.26 35.43
C THR A 326 12.42 14.92 36.15
N HIS A 327 13.33 14.70 37.09
CA HIS A 327 13.29 13.57 38.02
C HIS A 327 13.73 14.01 39.42
N THR A 328 13.26 13.27 40.43
CA THR A 328 13.48 13.60 41.84
C THR A 328 14.73 12.88 42.35
N LEU A 329 15.66 13.66 42.90
CA LEU A 329 16.85 13.19 43.60
C LEU A 329 16.70 13.42 45.11
N PRO A 330 17.51 12.74 45.94
CA PRO A 330 17.57 13.05 47.37
C PRO A 330 17.92 14.51 47.69
N THR A 331 18.62 15.20 46.79
CA THR A 331 19.10 16.58 46.94
C THR A 331 18.20 17.63 46.28
N GLY A 332 17.15 17.23 45.57
CA GLY A 332 16.24 18.14 44.84
C GLY A 332 15.79 17.59 43.48
N SER A 333 15.11 18.40 42.68
CA SER A 333 14.76 18.02 41.31
C SER A 333 15.89 18.35 40.33
N CYS A 334 16.30 17.38 39.51
CA CYS A 334 17.14 17.66 38.35
C CYS A 334 16.26 17.80 37.10
N SER A 335 16.61 18.75 36.24
CA SER A 335 15.84 19.13 35.04
C SER A 335 16.73 19.09 33.82
N HIS A 336 16.22 18.53 32.72
CA HIS A 336 16.94 18.36 31.47
C HIS A 336 16.14 18.96 30.32
N ALA A 337 16.70 19.93 29.61
CA ALA A 337 16.06 20.48 28.42
C ALA A 337 16.08 19.45 27.29
N ILE A 338 14.91 19.18 26.73
CA ILE A 338 14.74 18.23 25.64
C ILE A 338 13.99 18.85 24.46
N ALA A 339 14.37 18.41 23.27
CA ALA A 339 13.75 18.78 22.01
C ALA A 339 13.75 17.57 21.06
N THR A 340 13.12 17.71 19.91
CA THR A 340 13.35 16.81 18.78
C THR A 340 14.14 17.52 17.70
N ILE A 341 15.09 16.83 17.08
CA ILE A 341 15.75 17.27 15.85
C ILE A 341 15.57 16.17 14.81
N GLY A 342 14.89 16.49 13.71
CA GLY A 342 14.63 15.52 12.64
C GLY A 342 13.89 14.28 13.14
N GLY A 343 12.90 14.44 14.02
CA GLY A 343 12.13 13.31 14.57
C GLY A 343 12.66 12.70 15.85
N ARG A 344 13.96 12.86 16.12
CA ARG A 344 14.68 12.20 17.22
C ARG A 344 14.73 13.09 18.45
N VAL A 345 14.43 12.52 19.62
CA VAL A 345 14.58 13.22 20.91
C VAL A 345 16.06 13.44 21.20
N VAL A 346 16.42 14.66 21.58
CA VAL A 346 17.77 15.06 21.98
C VAL A 346 17.72 15.84 23.28
N GLN A 347 18.82 15.78 24.04
CA GLN A 347 19.04 16.64 25.19
C GLN A 347 19.84 17.86 24.77
N LEU A 348 19.41 19.02 25.23
CA LEU A 348 20.02 20.31 24.95
C LEU A 348 20.66 20.89 26.20
N ASP A 349 21.75 21.62 26.01
CA ASP A 349 22.33 22.53 26.99
C ASP A 349 22.76 23.82 26.28
N LEU A 350 23.24 24.80 27.02
CA LEU A 350 23.79 26.03 26.47
C LEU A 350 25.32 25.94 26.41
N ASP A 351 25.91 26.37 25.30
CA ASP A 351 27.36 26.55 25.20
C ASP A 351 27.83 27.83 25.92
N GLU A 352 29.13 28.12 25.84
CA GLU A 352 29.74 29.30 26.46
C GLU A 352 29.17 30.64 25.96
N ARG A 353 28.49 30.64 24.81
CA ARG A 353 27.85 31.81 24.20
C ARG A 353 26.36 31.92 24.55
N GLY A 354 25.82 30.91 25.23
CA GLY A 354 24.39 30.81 25.49
C GLY A 354 23.59 30.21 24.33
N ASP A 355 24.24 29.62 23.34
CA ASP A 355 23.57 28.99 22.20
C ASP A 355 23.19 27.53 22.54
N PRO A 356 21.98 27.05 22.16
CA PRO A 356 21.56 25.69 22.45
C PRO A 356 22.35 24.67 21.62
N VAL A 357 23.01 23.73 22.30
CA VAL A 357 23.79 22.64 21.71
C VAL A 357 23.26 21.28 22.15
N VAL A 358 23.36 20.28 21.27
CA VAL A 358 22.99 18.89 21.59
C VAL A 358 24.10 18.26 22.42
N ILE A 359 23.82 17.92 23.68
CA ILE A 359 24.79 17.30 24.59
C ILE A 359 24.66 15.78 24.67
N ALA A 360 23.45 15.25 24.46
CA ALA A 360 23.20 13.82 24.51
C ALA A 360 22.03 13.45 23.61
N THR A 361 21.95 12.17 23.24
CA THR A 361 20.77 11.63 22.61
C THR A 361 20.15 10.49 23.42
N PRO A 362 19.01 10.74 24.09
CA PRO A 362 18.30 9.72 24.86
C PRO A 362 18.03 8.45 24.06
N ARG A 363 18.18 7.30 24.70
CA ARG A 363 17.92 5.99 24.08
C ARG A 363 16.41 5.77 24.04
N ARG A 364 15.89 5.36 22.89
CA ARG A 364 14.48 4.98 22.77
C ARG A 364 14.21 3.72 23.61
N GLY A 365 13.31 3.87 24.57
CA GLY A 365 12.84 2.84 25.47
C GLY A 365 11.48 2.26 25.03
N PRO A 366 10.71 1.68 25.97
CA PRO A 366 9.47 1.00 25.64
C PRO A 366 8.39 1.93 25.07
N ILE A 367 7.60 1.42 24.13
CA ILE A 367 6.43 2.11 23.58
C ILE A 367 5.16 1.49 24.17
N LYS A 368 4.33 2.32 24.82
CA LYS A 368 3.03 1.93 25.36
C LYS A 368 1.91 2.41 24.45
N ARG A 369 0.91 1.56 24.23
CA ARG A 369 -0.33 1.88 23.51
C ARG A 369 -1.52 1.52 24.39
N THR A 370 -2.41 2.48 24.60
CA THR A 370 -3.66 2.28 25.36
C THR A 370 -4.85 2.63 24.47
N ARG A 371 -5.89 1.81 24.48
CA ARG A 371 -7.16 2.12 23.80
C ARG A 371 -8.10 2.86 24.76
N ARG A 372 -8.61 4.00 24.34
CA ARG A 372 -9.54 4.85 25.09
C ARG A 372 -10.97 4.34 24.93
N ALA A 373 -11.87 4.78 25.82
CA ALA A 373 -13.28 4.41 25.78
C ALA A 373 -13.99 4.83 24.48
N ASN A 374 -13.56 5.93 23.86
CA ASN A 374 -14.07 6.39 22.56
C ASN A 374 -13.56 5.57 21.35
N GLY A 375 -12.75 4.53 21.58
CA GLY A 375 -12.20 3.65 20.56
C GLY A 375 -10.84 4.08 20.01
N ASP A 376 -10.42 5.33 20.23
CA ASP A 376 -9.11 5.85 19.81
C ASP A 376 -7.97 5.24 20.63
N TYR A 377 -6.76 5.36 20.11
CA TYR A 377 -5.52 4.94 20.74
C TYR A 377 -4.70 6.12 21.22
N HIS A 378 -3.96 5.90 22.29
CA HIS A 378 -2.99 6.84 22.85
C HIS A 378 -1.65 6.15 23.03
N PHE A 379 -0.59 6.83 22.61
CA PHE A 379 0.78 6.33 22.66
C PHE A 379 1.61 7.11 23.66
N ASN A 380 2.45 6.39 24.41
CA ASN A 380 3.50 6.97 25.23
C ASN A 380 4.83 6.35 24.83
N LEU A 381 5.78 7.20 24.47
CA LEU A 381 7.13 6.84 24.05
C LEU A 381 8.06 7.04 25.25
N GLY A 382 8.66 5.96 25.75
CA GLY A 382 9.70 6.05 26.78
C GLY A 382 11.04 6.41 26.15
N TYR A 383 11.75 7.36 26.74
CA TYR A 383 13.14 7.65 26.41
C TYR A 383 13.99 7.63 27.68
N ASP A 384 15.06 6.86 27.65
CA ASP A 384 16.00 6.76 28.77
C ASP A 384 16.99 7.93 28.67
N ILE A 385 17.07 8.72 29.74
CA ILE A 385 18.00 9.83 29.90
C ILE A 385 19.07 9.38 30.89
N ASP A 386 20.30 9.30 30.39
CA ASP A 386 21.48 9.02 31.20
C ASP A 386 21.81 10.30 31.98
N CYS A 387 21.57 10.29 33.29
CA CYS A 387 21.79 11.44 34.16
C CYS A 387 22.91 11.11 35.15
N PRO A 388 23.91 12.00 35.37
CA PRO A 388 24.97 11.77 36.34
C PRO A 388 24.48 11.47 37.77
N TYR A 389 23.24 11.86 38.09
CA TYR A 389 22.62 11.68 39.39
C TYR A 389 21.65 10.48 39.45
N GLY A 390 21.52 9.72 38.37
CA GLY A 390 20.70 8.51 38.28
C GLY A 390 19.81 8.49 37.06
N ASP A 391 19.91 7.44 36.26
CA ASP A 391 19.15 7.32 35.02
C ASP A 391 17.63 7.31 35.27
N PHE A 392 16.87 7.88 34.34
CA PHE A 392 15.41 7.86 34.40
C PHE A 392 14.79 7.82 33.00
N THR A 393 13.55 7.34 32.93
CA THR A 393 12.77 7.32 31.69
C THR A 393 11.78 8.47 31.66
N VAL A 394 11.86 9.33 30.65
CA VAL A 394 10.82 10.31 30.34
C VAL A 394 9.77 9.69 29.41
N TRP A 395 8.49 9.93 29.69
CA TRP A 395 7.38 9.47 28.85
C TRP A 395 6.82 10.63 28.05
N LEU A 396 6.86 10.52 26.72
CA LEU A 396 6.41 11.55 25.80
C LEU A 396 5.23 11.05 24.97
N SER A 397 4.18 11.87 24.86
CA SER A 397 3.09 11.63 23.92
C SER A 397 3.44 12.24 22.55
N PRO A 398 3.39 11.46 21.45
CA PRO A 398 3.57 11.97 20.09
C PRO A 398 2.33 12.68 19.56
N GLY A 399 1.14 12.39 20.11
CA GLY A 399 -0.08 13.11 19.77
C GLY A 399 -0.04 14.53 20.33
N GLY A 400 -0.42 15.52 19.52
CA GLY A 400 -0.57 16.91 19.93
C GLY A 400 -1.85 17.16 20.72
N THR A 401 -2.02 18.39 21.21
CA THR A 401 -3.34 18.89 21.62
C THR A 401 -4.26 18.96 20.41
N HIS A 402 -5.59 19.00 20.61
CA HIS A 402 -6.54 19.03 19.49
C HIS A 402 -6.19 20.13 18.47
N GLY A 403 -5.88 19.72 17.23
CA GLY A 403 -5.49 20.62 16.13
C GLY A 403 -3.99 20.87 15.97
N ASP A 404 -3.14 20.48 16.93
CA ASP A 404 -1.68 20.55 16.80
C ASP A 404 -1.13 19.29 16.11
N TYR A 405 -1.01 19.36 14.79
CA TYR A 405 -0.38 18.32 13.98
C TYR A 405 1.14 18.47 13.86
N SER A 406 1.72 19.53 14.42
CA SER A 406 3.18 19.73 14.37
C SER A 406 3.90 18.71 15.26
N ARG A 407 3.32 18.36 16.41
CA ARG A 407 3.91 17.39 17.33
C ARG A 407 4.09 15.98 16.72
N PRO A 408 3.07 15.32 16.13
CA PRO A 408 3.24 14.01 15.50
C PRO A 408 4.15 14.06 14.26
N GLU A 409 4.31 15.22 13.63
CA GLU A 409 5.29 15.40 12.55
C GLU A 409 6.74 15.45 13.05
N ASN A 410 6.97 15.98 14.26
CA ASN A 410 8.32 16.24 14.78
C ASN A 410 8.77 15.26 15.87
N LEU A 411 7.86 14.64 16.62
CA LEU A 411 8.17 13.60 17.60
C LEU A 411 7.83 12.22 17.03
N ARG A 412 8.85 11.56 16.46
CA ARG A 412 8.66 10.25 15.80
C ARG A 412 8.85 9.12 16.78
N ALA A 413 7.89 8.20 16.78
CA ALA A 413 7.98 6.96 17.55
C ALA A 413 9.21 6.12 17.16
N ILE A 414 9.55 6.11 15.86
CA ILE A 414 10.76 5.48 15.32
C ILE A 414 11.40 6.49 14.36
N PRO A 415 12.41 7.27 14.81
CA PRO A 415 13.07 8.28 13.97
C PRO A 415 13.90 7.67 12.85
N ASP A 416 14.30 8.48 11.87
CA ASP A 416 14.92 8.03 10.62
C ASP A 416 16.21 7.21 10.81
N ASP A 417 17.01 7.56 11.81
CA ASP A 417 18.30 6.97 12.17
C ASP A 417 18.21 5.83 13.21
N ASP A 418 17.00 5.49 13.66
CA ASP A 418 16.78 4.37 14.56
C ASP A 418 17.11 3.03 13.88
N PRO A 419 17.73 2.05 14.57
CA PRO A 419 18.01 0.73 14.01
C PRO A 419 16.78 0.03 13.40
N ASP A 420 15.60 0.20 14.01
CA ASP A 420 14.36 -0.36 13.47
C ASP A 420 13.91 0.38 12.21
N SER A 421 14.09 1.70 12.13
CA SER A 421 13.85 2.47 10.90
C SER A 421 14.76 2.01 9.78
N LEU A 422 16.07 1.89 10.03
CA LEU A 422 17.02 1.44 9.02
C LEU A 422 16.69 0.03 8.50
N ARG A 423 16.26 -0.86 9.39
CA ARG A 423 15.86 -2.23 9.04
C ARG A 423 14.55 -2.29 8.24
N LEU A 424 13.57 -1.45 8.57
CA LEU A 424 12.20 -1.54 8.01
C LEU A 424 11.98 -0.59 6.82
N ARG A 425 12.75 0.48 6.69
CA ARG A 425 12.64 1.48 5.61
C ARG A 425 12.86 0.87 4.22
N GLY A 426 13.62 -0.21 4.12
CA GLY A 426 13.80 -0.96 2.86
C GLY A 426 12.49 -1.44 2.22
N LEU A 427 11.41 -1.59 3.01
CA LEU A 427 10.08 -1.94 2.50
C LEU A 427 9.51 -0.88 1.55
N ARG A 428 9.91 0.39 1.70
CA ARG A 428 9.52 1.46 0.77
C ARG A 428 9.95 1.14 -0.66
N SER A 429 11.22 0.78 -0.86
CA SER A 429 11.73 0.43 -2.18
C SER A 429 11.01 -0.78 -2.79
N ASP A 430 10.44 -1.65 -1.95
CA ASP A 430 9.62 -2.76 -2.42
C ASP A 430 8.26 -2.30 -2.97
N ALA A 431 7.62 -1.28 -2.39
CA ALA A 431 6.39 -0.69 -2.95
C ALA A 431 6.65 0.00 -4.30
N GLU A 432 7.74 0.76 -4.41
CA GLU A 432 8.17 1.36 -5.68
C GLU A 432 8.40 0.26 -6.75
N SER A 433 8.97 -0.89 -6.35
CA SER A 433 9.16 -2.04 -7.24
C SER A 433 7.85 -2.66 -7.73
N PHE A 434 6.81 -2.68 -6.89
CA PHE A 434 5.47 -3.15 -7.28
C PHE A 434 4.90 -2.27 -8.39
N HIS A 435 4.93 -0.95 -8.20
CA HIS A 435 4.41 0.02 -9.16
C HIS A 435 5.21 0.03 -10.47
N ALA A 436 6.54 -0.12 -10.40
CA ALA A 436 7.37 -0.27 -11.58
C ALA A 436 7.01 -1.55 -12.37
N ASN A 437 6.74 -2.66 -11.69
CA ASN A 437 6.34 -3.90 -12.34
C ASN A 437 4.92 -3.81 -12.91
N LEU A 438 3.98 -3.17 -12.23
CA LEU A 438 2.65 -2.86 -12.75
C LEU A 438 2.77 -2.16 -14.11
N LYS A 439 3.55 -1.07 -14.18
CA LYS A 439 3.73 -0.29 -15.41
C LYS A 439 4.27 -1.15 -16.55
N ARG A 440 5.24 -2.03 -16.28
CA ARG A 440 5.78 -2.98 -17.28
C ARG A 440 4.76 -3.97 -17.82
N THR A 441 3.69 -4.26 -17.07
CA THR A 441 2.59 -5.10 -17.58
C THR A 441 1.66 -4.35 -18.53
N LEU A 442 1.72 -3.02 -18.55
CA LEU A 442 0.94 -2.21 -19.46
C LEU A 442 1.61 -2.13 -20.84
N LEU A 443 0.83 -1.83 -21.88
CA LEU A 443 1.39 -1.56 -23.20
C LEU A 443 2.16 -0.24 -23.16
N THR A 444 3.44 -0.26 -23.54
CA THR A 444 4.36 0.90 -23.53
C THR A 444 4.43 1.66 -22.18
N ASP A 445 4.22 0.97 -21.06
CA ASP A 445 4.16 1.57 -19.72
C ASP A 445 3.05 2.64 -19.57
N ARG A 446 1.95 2.47 -20.31
CA ARG A 446 0.81 3.40 -20.37
C ARG A 446 -0.52 2.71 -20.10
N ALA A 447 -1.45 3.39 -19.42
CA ALA A 447 -2.79 2.87 -19.17
C ALA A 447 -3.50 2.54 -20.49
N MET A 448 -3.89 1.27 -20.62
CA MET A 448 -4.63 0.75 -21.77
C MET A 448 -6.14 0.95 -21.64
N SER A 449 -6.60 1.04 -20.40
CA SER A 449 -8.00 1.27 -20.06
C SER A 449 -8.26 2.77 -19.93
N LEU A 450 -9.35 3.23 -20.54
CA LEU A 450 -9.77 4.64 -20.50
C LEU A 450 -10.54 4.93 -19.21
N GLY A 451 -10.13 5.96 -18.49
CA GLY A 451 -10.74 6.44 -17.26
C GLY A 451 -10.24 5.69 -16.02
N TRP A 452 -10.20 6.40 -14.90
CA TRP A 452 -9.62 5.92 -13.65
C TRP A 452 -10.29 4.64 -13.12
N ARG A 453 -11.62 4.47 -13.28
CA ARG A 453 -12.33 3.27 -12.80
C ARG A 453 -11.80 2.00 -13.44
N ARG A 454 -11.63 2.02 -14.76
CA ARG A 454 -11.11 0.87 -15.51
C ARG A 454 -9.61 0.69 -15.26
N GLY A 455 -8.86 1.77 -15.08
CA GLY A 455 -7.46 1.70 -14.68
C GLY A 455 -7.27 1.12 -13.28
N LEU A 456 -8.15 1.42 -12.32
CA LEU A 456 -8.16 0.81 -11.00
C LEU A 456 -8.38 -0.71 -11.08
N LEU A 457 -9.25 -1.17 -11.98
CA LEU A 457 -9.44 -2.60 -12.25
C LEU A 457 -8.19 -3.26 -12.87
N ASP A 458 -7.41 -2.53 -13.67
CA ASP A 458 -6.10 -3.02 -14.12
C ASP A 458 -5.12 -3.19 -12.95
N VAL A 459 -5.17 -2.31 -11.94
CA VAL A 459 -4.39 -2.44 -10.70
C VAL A 459 -4.88 -3.66 -9.90
N TYR A 460 -6.19 -3.82 -9.68
CA TYR A 460 -6.75 -5.00 -9.01
C TYR A 460 -6.36 -6.30 -9.71
N ALA A 461 -6.45 -6.35 -11.04
CA ALA A 461 -6.04 -7.53 -11.82
C ALA A 461 -4.56 -7.87 -11.62
N PHE A 462 -3.70 -6.85 -11.53
CA PHE A 462 -2.28 -7.06 -11.24
C PHE A 462 -2.04 -7.51 -9.79
N SER A 463 -2.80 -6.98 -8.84
CA SER A 463 -2.76 -7.39 -7.44
C SER A 463 -3.19 -8.84 -7.26
N LEU A 464 -4.28 -9.27 -7.93
CA LEU A 464 -4.72 -10.66 -7.98
C LEU A 464 -3.66 -11.59 -8.57
N LEU A 465 -2.99 -11.18 -9.66
CA LEU A 465 -1.86 -11.93 -10.21
C LEU A 465 -0.73 -12.10 -9.19
N ASN A 466 -0.34 -11.04 -8.47
CA ASN A 466 0.72 -11.14 -7.45
C ASN A 466 0.30 -12.05 -6.29
N ASN A 467 -0.92 -11.91 -5.79
CA ASN A 467 -1.43 -12.71 -4.67
C ASN A 467 -1.55 -14.20 -5.06
N ALA A 468 -2.04 -14.50 -6.26
CA ALA A 468 -2.10 -15.87 -6.78
C ALA A 468 -0.70 -16.52 -6.86
N LEU A 469 0.33 -15.78 -7.28
CA LEU A 469 1.71 -16.28 -7.29
C LEU A 469 2.25 -16.54 -5.88
N THR A 470 1.89 -15.68 -4.93
CA THR A 470 2.25 -15.85 -3.51
C THR A 470 1.58 -17.10 -2.93
N GLU A 471 0.29 -17.30 -3.16
CA GLU A 471 -0.46 -18.51 -2.77
C GLU A 471 0.17 -19.77 -3.34
N PHE A 472 0.39 -19.79 -4.65
CA PHE A 472 0.97 -20.92 -5.35
C PHE A 472 2.34 -21.27 -4.77
N ARG A 473 3.18 -20.26 -4.48
CA ARG A 473 4.49 -20.52 -3.90
C ARG A 473 4.40 -21.03 -2.47
N ALA A 474 3.47 -20.51 -1.66
CA ALA A 474 3.25 -20.96 -0.30
C ALA A 474 2.83 -22.44 -0.26
N LEU A 475 1.91 -22.84 -1.15
CA LEU A 475 1.46 -24.23 -1.28
C LEU A 475 2.59 -25.18 -1.69
N GLN A 476 3.45 -24.76 -2.61
CA GLN A 476 4.65 -25.53 -2.99
C GLN A 476 5.59 -25.72 -1.80
N VAL A 477 5.86 -24.65 -1.04
CA VAL A 477 6.75 -24.72 0.14
C VAL A 477 6.16 -25.63 1.20
N ALA A 478 4.85 -25.55 1.46
CA ALA A 478 4.17 -26.43 2.41
C ALA A 478 4.26 -27.90 1.98
N SER A 479 3.98 -28.19 0.70
CA SER A 479 4.07 -29.54 0.12
C SER A 479 5.49 -30.12 0.19
N ASP A 480 6.50 -29.31 -0.14
CA ASP A 480 7.91 -29.70 -0.05
C ASP A 480 8.34 -29.98 1.38
N SER A 481 7.77 -29.26 2.35
CA SER A 481 8.07 -29.43 3.77
C SER A 481 7.44 -30.70 4.32
N ALA A 482 6.20 -30.99 3.93
CA ALA A 482 5.50 -32.24 4.28
C ALA A 482 6.22 -33.48 3.73
N ARG A 483 6.75 -33.43 2.49
CA ARG A 483 7.51 -34.53 1.89
C ARG A 483 8.87 -34.81 2.56
N ARG A 484 9.42 -33.85 3.32
CA ARG A 484 10.75 -33.96 3.95
C ARG A 484 10.71 -34.46 5.40
N LEU A 485 9.54 -34.55 6.02
CA LEU A 485 9.44 -35.15 7.35
C LEU A 485 9.67 -36.67 7.21
N PRO A 486 10.67 -37.26 7.89
CA PRO A 486 10.87 -38.70 7.83
C PRO A 486 9.62 -39.39 8.39
N THR A 487 9.06 -40.33 7.63
CA THR A 487 8.13 -41.32 8.16
C THR A 487 8.83 -42.04 9.30
N ILE A 488 8.52 -41.64 10.54
CA ILE A 488 8.92 -42.37 11.74
C ILE A 488 8.20 -43.72 11.64
N LYS A 489 8.93 -44.74 11.15
CA LYS A 489 8.50 -46.12 11.28
C LYS A 489 8.60 -46.44 12.77
N TRP A 490 7.45 -46.48 13.44
CA TRP A 490 7.35 -47.16 14.73
C TRP A 490 7.69 -48.63 14.49
N ALA A 491 8.90 -49.03 14.90
CA ALA A 491 9.25 -50.44 14.99
C ALA A 491 8.34 -51.07 16.06
N LYS A 492 7.67 -52.17 15.69
CA LYS A 492 6.85 -52.99 16.60
C LYS A 492 7.74 -53.79 17.54
#